data_AF-A0A4U2YAZ3-F1
#
_entry.id   AF-A0A4U2YAZ3-F1
#
_cell.length_a   1.000
_cell.length_b   1.000
_cell.length_c   1.000
_cell.angle_alpha   90.00
_cell.angle_beta   90.00
_cell.angle_gamma   90.00
#
_symmetry.space_group_name_H-M   'P 1'
#
loop_
_entity.id
_entity.type
_entity.pdbx_description
1 polymer ?
#
loop_
_entity_poly.entity_id
_entity_poly.type
_entity_poly.pdbx_seq_one_letter_code
_entity_poly.pdbx_strand_id
1 'polypeptide(L)'
;MTLEDEKYGASVKMNQMLARIFTEQLLEEEWTELYQVLWARYSPMITRRLRGEDAVKEVFQDWMIALYQSSNKQIPDNPVGYSVQILLNKIVRYIRKQIEYRQHEVELEAAATKYAEEEVRVFGDVVNTSVMVFRLHMQESLSKLSQTGRQYFVLHIYCGYTCKEIACMYDDTFAAVTKRIQRTKKEILASFITRSD
;
A
#
# COMPACT_ATOMS: atom_id res chain seq x y z
N MET A 1 56.99 18.30 8.99
CA MET A 1 56.19 17.61 7.97
C MET A 1 54.82 18.22 8.02
N THR A 2 54.39 18.90 6.96
CA THR A 2 53.16 19.70 6.98
C THR A 2 51.96 18.84 6.59
N LEU A 3 50.74 19.23 7.00
CA LEU A 3 49.48 18.56 6.62
C LEU A 3 49.28 18.45 5.10
N GLU A 4 49.98 19.27 4.32
CA GLU A 4 49.96 19.24 2.85
C GLU A 4 50.85 18.11 2.29
N ASP A 5 51.98 17.82 2.93
CA ASP A 5 52.87 16.71 2.55
C ASP A 5 52.19 15.34 2.72
N GLU A 6 51.41 15.17 3.80
CA GLU A 6 50.66 13.94 4.08
C GLU A 6 49.49 13.72 3.10
N LYS A 7 48.74 14.79 2.76
CA LYS A 7 47.68 14.72 1.74
C LYS A 7 48.21 14.40 0.35
N TYR A 8 49.37 14.96 0.01
CA TYR A 8 50.02 14.71 -1.27
C TYR A 8 50.48 13.25 -1.38
N GLY A 9 51.12 12.71 -0.34
CA GLY A 9 51.52 11.30 -0.28
C GLY A 9 50.33 10.34 -0.40
N ALA A 10 49.23 10.61 0.32
CA ALA A 10 48.02 9.78 0.25
C ALA A 10 47.36 9.78 -1.15
N SER A 11 47.36 10.92 -1.86
CA SER A 11 46.81 10.99 -3.21
C SER A 11 47.65 10.23 -4.23
N VAL A 12 48.98 10.26 -4.11
CA VAL A 12 49.88 9.49 -4.98
C VAL A 12 49.68 7.99 -4.73
N LYS A 13 49.64 7.56 -3.46
CA LYS A 13 49.42 6.16 -3.08
C LYS A 13 48.06 5.63 -3.58
N MET A 14 46.99 6.41 -3.43
CA MET A 14 45.66 6.07 -3.95
C MET A 14 45.67 5.86 -5.48
N ASN A 15 46.32 6.76 -6.22
CA ASN A 15 46.40 6.65 -7.68
C ASN A 15 47.16 5.39 -8.10
N GLN A 16 48.24 5.05 -7.39
CA GLN A 16 49.01 3.82 -7.62
C GLN A 16 48.17 2.58 -7.31
N MET A 17 47.45 2.54 -6.19
CA MET A 17 46.56 1.42 -5.86
C MET A 17 45.44 1.27 -6.89
N LEU A 18 44.81 2.37 -7.31
CA LEU A 18 43.77 2.34 -8.36
C LEU A 18 44.32 1.83 -9.69
N ALA A 19 45.53 2.23 -10.08
CA ALA A 19 46.18 1.68 -11.27
C ALA A 19 46.44 0.18 -11.11
N ARG A 20 46.91 -0.24 -9.93
CA ARG A 20 47.19 -1.64 -9.63
C ARG A 20 45.97 -2.53 -9.65
N ILE A 21 44.78 -2.04 -9.30
CA ILE A 21 43.52 -2.81 -9.46
C ILE A 21 43.39 -3.36 -10.88
N PHE A 22 43.77 -2.60 -11.91
CA PHE A 22 43.58 -2.99 -13.31
C PHE A 22 44.75 -3.79 -13.89
N THR A 23 45.86 -3.90 -13.17
CA THR A 23 47.08 -4.59 -13.65
C THR A 23 47.39 -5.86 -12.85
N GLU A 24 47.03 -5.88 -11.57
CA GLU A 24 47.43 -6.87 -10.58
C GLU A 24 46.27 -7.14 -9.61
N GLN A 25 46.28 -8.32 -8.98
CA GLN A 25 45.36 -8.59 -7.90
C GLN A 25 45.90 -7.98 -6.60
N LEU A 26 45.24 -6.94 -6.09
CA LEU A 26 45.57 -6.36 -4.79
C LEU A 26 45.35 -7.38 -3.65
N LEU A 27 46.19 -7.31 -2.63
CA LEU A 27 46.02 -8.07 -1.38
C LEU A 27 44.84 -7.52 -0.57
N GLU A 28 44.31 -8.32 0.36
CA GLU A 28 43.15 -7.94 1.19
C GLU A 28 43.40 -6.68 2.04
N GLU A 29 44.63 -6.54 2.56
CA GLU A 29 45.06 -5.37 3.32
C GLU A 29 45.08 -4.10 2.45
N GLU A 30 45.52 -4.23 1.19
CA GLU A 30 45.55 -3.13 0.22
C GLU A 30 44.13 -2.71 -0.20
N TRP A 31 43.21 -3.66 -0.32
CA TRP A 31 41.79 -3.38 -0.53
C TRP A 31 41.18 -2.61 0.63
N THR A 32 41.53 -2.98 1.86
CA THR A 32 41.04 -2.31 3.07
C THR A 32 41.57 -0.88 3.15
N GLU A 33 42.86 -0.68 2.86
CA GLU A 33 43.45 0.66 2.83
C GLU A 33 42.81 1.52 1.73
N LEU A 34 42.69 0.98 0.52
CA LEU A 34 42.05 1.66 -0.59
C LEU A 34 40.60 2.06 -0.25
N TYR A 35 39.84 1.16 0.36
CA TYR A 35 38.48 1.43 0.80
C TYR A 35 38.43 2.67 1.71
N GLN A 36 39.30 2.73 2.73
CA GLN A 36 39.33 3.85 3.68
C GLN A 36 39.68 5.18 2.99
N VAL A 37 40.68 5.17 2.12
CA VAL A 37 41.11 6.38 1.39
C VAL A 37 40.03 6.86 0.42
N LEU A 38 39.41 5.95 -0.34
CA LEU A 38 38.33 6.29 -1.26
C LEU A 38 37.08 6.76 -0.51
N TRP A 39 36.76 6.15 0.64
CA TRP A 39 35.63 6.55 1.48
C TRP A 39 35.81 7.97 1.98
N ALA A 40 36.97 8.28 2.57
CA ALA A 40 37.27 9.62 3.06
C ALA A 40 37.22 10.68 1.95
N ARG A 41 37.65 10.32 0.73
CA ARG A 41 37.70 11.24 -0.41
C ARG A 41 36.36 11.44 -1.10
N TYR A 42 35.59 10.38 -1.34
CA TYR A 42 34.42 10.41 -2.21
C TYR A 42 33.09 10.34 -1.48
N SER A 43 33.04 9.87 -0.22
CA SER A 43 31.76 9.88 0.54
C SER A 43 31.12 11.27 0.61
N PRO A 44 31.84 12.40 0.81
CA PRO A 44 31.18 13.72 0.85
C PRO A 44 30.54 14.09 -0.49
N MET A 45 31.14 13.67 -1.61
CA MET A 45 30.58 13.89 -2.94
C MET A 45 29.32 13.07 -3.17
N ILE A 46 29.30 11.82 -2.71
CA ILE A 46 28.13 10.93 -2.83
C ILE A 46 27.00 11.49 -1.94
N THR A 47 27.27 11.86 -0.70
CA THR A 47 26.31 12.46 0.23
C THR A 47 25.65 13.73 -0.31
N ARG A 48 26.40 14.57 -1.04
CA ARG A 48 25.82 15.75 -1.71
C ARG A 48 24.76 15.39 -2.76
N ARG A 49 24.85 14.20 -3.36
CA ARG A 49 23.92 13.74 -4.40
C ARG A 49 22.81 12.84 -3.84
N LEU A 50 23.13 12.01 -2.86
CA LEU A 50 22.24 11.04 -2.25
C LEU A 50 21.95 11.48 -0.82
N ARG A 51 20.73 11.95 -0.58
CA ARG A 51 20.29 12.37 0.74
C ARG A 51 19.97 11.11 1.56
N GLY A 52 20.92 10.65 2.37
CA GLY A 52 20.74 9.51 3.28
C GLY A 52 22.00 8.67 3.44
N GLU A 53 22.36 8.33 4.67
CA GLU A 53 23.59 7.58 4.97
C GLU A 53 23.59 6.18 4.34
N ASP A 54 22.45 5.48 4.36
CA ASP A 54 22.33 4.14 3.81
C ASP A 54 22.49 4.13 2.28
N ALA A 55 21.91 5.11 1.59
CA ALA A 55 22.06 5.29 0.15
C ALA A 55 23.54 5.54 -0.24
N VAL A 56 24.26 6.31 0.59
CA VAL A 56 25.69 6.57 0.38
C VAL A 56 26.50 5.29 0.55
N LYS A 57 26.25 4.53 1.62
CA LYS A 57 26.92 3.24 1.88
C LYS A 57 26.65 2.24 0.77
N GLU A 58 25.39 2.10 0.35
CA GLU A 58 24.99 1.19 -0.73
C GLU A 58 25.73 1.52 -2.02
N VAL A 59 25.65 2.77 -2.49
CA VAL A 59 26.31 3.17 -3.75
C VAL A 59 27.83 3.05 -3.67
N PHE A 60 28.43 3.35 -2.51
CA PHE A 60 29.87 3.19 -2.32
C PHE A 60 30.28 1.72 -2.38
N GLN A 61 29.57 0.82 -1.69
CA GLN A 61 29.82 -0.62 -1.75
C GLN A 61 29.66 -1.15 -3.18
N ASP A 62 28.62 -0.72 -3.87
CA ASP A 62 28.35 -1.08 -5.26
C ASP A 62 29.46 -0.63 -6.22
N TRP A 63 30.07 0.52 -5.93
CA TRP A 63 31.24 1.03 -6.64
C TRP A 63 32.49 0.20 -6.35
N MET A 64 32.76 -0.12 -5.08
CA MET A 64 33.90 -0.97 -4.69
C MET A 64 33.82 -2.36 -5.33
N ILE A 65 32.63 -2.98 -5.33
CA ILE A 65 32.40 -4.26 -6.01
C ILE A 65 32.66 -4.13 -7.52
N ALA A 66 32.22 -3.04 -8.14
CA ALA A 66 32.45 -2.82 -9.57
C ALA A 66 33.95 -2.62 -9.90
N LEU A 67 34.70 -1.94 -9.04
CA LEU A 67 36.16 -1.83 -9.18
C LEU A 67 36.83 -3.18 -9.03
N TYR A 68 36.45 -3.96 -8.02
CA TYR A 68 36.95 -5.33 -7.82
C TYR A 68 36.68 -6.23 -9.04
N GLN A 69 35.49 -6.15 -9.64
CA GLN A 69 35.15 -6.91 -10.84
C GLN A 69 35.83 -6.40 -12.12
N SER A 70 36.32 -5.16 -12.11
CA SER A 70 37.00 -4.55 -13.25
C SER A 70 38.49 -4.87 -13.28
N SER A 71 39.03 -5.52 -12.26
CA SER A 71 40.46 -5.80 -12.11
C SER A 71 41.05 -6.69 -13.22
N ASN A 72 40.21 -7.49 -13.87
CA ASN A 72 40.59 -8.43 -14.92
C ASN A 72 40.30 -7.91 -16.34
N LYS A 73 40.05 -6.61 -16.51
CA LYS A 73 39.74 -5.99 -17.82
C LYS A 73 40.91 -5.13 -18.30
N GLN A 74 40.88 -4.78 -19.58
CA GLN A 74 41.87 -3.92 -20.22
C GLN A 74 42.11 -2.64 -19.39
N ILE A 75 43.39 -2.34 -19.16
CA ILE A 75 43.82 -1.20 -18.33
C ILE A 75 43.38 0.10 -19.02
N PRO A 76 42.59 0.95 -18.34
CA PRO A 76 42.23 2.25 -18.88
C PRO A 76 43.43 3.21 -18.85
N ASP A 77 43.56 4.07 -19.86
CA ASP A 77 44.62 5.10 -19.93
C ASP A 77 44.63 6.04 -18.72
N ASN A 78 43.45 6.25 -18.10
CA ASN A 78 43.29 7.02 -16.86
C ASN A 78 42.47 6.21 -15.83
N PRO A 79 43.13 5.41 -14.98
CA PRO A 79 42.48 4.59 -13.95
C PRO A 79 41.61 5.38 -12.97
N VAL A 80 42.04 6.57 -12.59
CA VAL A 80 41.31 7.44 -11.66
C VAL A 80 40.05 8.01 -12.32
N GLY A 81 40.18 8.53 -13.54
CA GLY A 81 39.03 9.03 -14.30
C GLY A 81 38.01 7.92 -14.56
N TYR A 82 38.49 6.73 -14.91
CA TYR A 82 37.65 5.56 -15.11
C TYR A 82 36.93 5.13 -13.83
N SER A 83 37.62 5.08 -12.69
CA SER A 83 36.99 4.72 -11.40
C SER A 83 35.90 5.73 -11.00
N VAL A 84 36.16 7.02 -11.17
CA VAL A 84 35.18 8.08 -10.92
C VAL A 84 33.97 7.96 -11.86
N GLN A 85 34.19 7.61 -13.14
CA GLN A 85 33.10 7.38 -14.08
C GLN A 85 32.19 6.23 -13.63
N ILE A 86 32.77 5.13 -13.13
CA ILE A 86 31.98 4.02 -12.56
C ILE A 86 31.15 4.53 -11.38
N LEU A 87 31.74 5.30 -10.47
CA LEU A 87 31.01 5.86 -9.32
C LEU A 87 29.83 6.73 -9.76
N LEU A 88 30.04 7.64 -10.72
CA LEU A 88 28.96 8.49 -11.24
C LEU A 88 27.85 7.66 -11.87
N ASN A 89 28.20 6.61 -12.63
CA ASN A 89 27.22 5.70 -13.21
C ASN A 89 26.41 4.96 -12.13
N LYS A 90 27.05 4.55 -11.02
CA LYS A 90 26.36 3.93 -9.87
C LYS A 90 25.39 4.89 -9.20
N ILE A 91 25.80 6.14 -8.97
CA ILE A 91 24.92 7.19 -8.43
C ILE A 91 23.70 7.41 -9.34
N VAL A 92 23.92 7.58 -10.65
CA VAL A 92 22.83 7.79 -11.61
C VAL A 92 21.88 6.60 -11.65
N ARG A 93 22.41 5.37 -11.65
CA ARG A 93 21.61 4.14 -11.64
C ARG A 93 20.76 4.04 -10.36
N TYR A 94 21.34 4.35 -9.21
CA TYR A 94 20.62 4.36 -7.94
C TYR A 94 19.46 5.37 -7.96
N ILE A 95 19.72 6.61 -8.41
CA ILE A 95 18.69 7.65 -8.51
C ILE A 95 17.55 7.21 -9.43
N ARG A 96 17.87 6.64 -10.60
CA ARG A 96 16.85 6.11 -11.53
C ARG A 96 15.98 5.02 -10.89
N LYS A 97 16.62 4.07 -10.20
CA LYS A 97 15.93 2.98 -9.49
C LYS A 97 14.99 3.53 -8.40
N GLN A 98 15.41 4.57 -7.66
CA GLN A 98 14.59 5.22 -6.64
C GLN A 98 13.43 6.04 -7.21
N ILE A 99 13.55 6.55 -8.44
CA ILE A 99 12.45 7.22 -9.14
C ILE A 99 11.42 6.17 -9.60
N GLU A 100 11.89 5.08 -10.19
CA GLU A 100 11.05 3.98 -10.66
C GLU A 100 10.25 3.33 -9.51
N TYR A 101 10.89 3.07 -8.36
CA TYR A 101 10.19 2.55 -7.19
C TYR A 101 9.09 3.49 -6.70
N ARG A 102 9.36 4.80 -6.65
CA ARG A 102 8.34 5.79 -6.25
C ARG A 102 7.19 5.87 -7.23
N GLN A 103 7.46 5.77 -8.54
CA GLN A 103 6.40 5.72 -9.54
C GLN A 103 5.52 4.48 -9.36
N HIS A 104 6.15 3.32 -9.13
CA HIS A 104 5.42 2.07 -8.92
C HIS A 104 4.58 2.10 -7.63
N GLU A 105 5.09 2.71 -6.56
CA GLU A 105 4.34 2.89 -5.31
C GLU A 105 3.09 3.76 -5.52
N VAL A 106 3.21 4.86 -6.26
CA VAL A 106 2.07 5.72 -6.64
C VAL A 106 1.05 4.97 -7.49
N GLU A 107 1.50 4.14 -8.45
CA GLU A 107 0.61 3.31 -9.27
C GLU A 107 -0.15 2.28 -8.42
N LEU A 108 0.51 1.65 -7.45
CA LEU A 108 -0.11 0.71 -6.52
C LEU A 108 -1.14 1.41 -5.63
N GLU A 109 -0.84 2.59 -5.11
CA GLU A 109 -1.78 3.39 -4.31
C GLU A 109 -3.03 3.80 -5.11
N ALA A 110 -2.83 4.22 -6.37
CA ALA A 110 -3.93 4.55 -7.27
C ALA A 110 -4.80 3.31 -7.60
N ALA A 111 -4.17 2.16 -7.82
CA ALA A 111 -4.88 0.90 -8.04
C ALA A 111 -5.69 0.47 -6.81
N ALA A 112 -5.09 0.52 -5.62
CA ALA A 112 -5.77 0.19 -4.37
C ALA A 112 -6.98 1.09 -4.11
N THR A 113 -6.85 2.39 -4.36
CA THR A 113 -7.96 3.37 -4.26
C THR A 113 -9.10 2.99 -5.21
N LYS A 114 -8.79 2.69 -6.47
CA LYS A 114 -9.79 2.27 -7.46
C LYS A 114 -10.51 0.98 -7.05
N TYR A 115 -9.80 0.00 -6.51
CA TYR A 115 -10.42 -1.23 -6.00
C TYR A 115 -11.38 -0.96 -4.84
N ALA A 116 -10.99 -0.08 -3.91
CA ALA A 116 -11.87 0.31 -2.81
C ALA A 116 -13.15 1.02 -3.29
N GLU A 117 -13.05 1.90 -4.29
CA GLU A 117 -14.22 2.56 -4.90
C GLU A 117 -15.15 1.56 -5.61
N GLU A 118 -14.58 0.58 -6.34
CA GLU A 118 -15.35 -0.47 -7.01
C GLU A 118 -16.06 -1.38 -5.99
N GLU A 119 -15.39 -1.76 -4.90
CA GLU A 119 -16.01 -2.53 -3.82
C GLU A 119 -17.19 -1.79 -3.19
N VAL A 120 -17.02 -0.51 -2.84
CA VAL A 120 -18.12 0.32 -2.29
C VAL A 120 -19.32 0.34 -3.22
N ARG A 121 -19.09 0.45 -4.53
CA ARG A 121 -20.16 0.43 -5.54
C ARG A 121 -20.84 -0.94 -5.60
N VAL A 122 -20.08 -2.03 -5.67
CA VAL A 122 -20.62 -3.40 -5.73
C VAL A 122 -21.43 -3.73 -4.47
N PHE A 123 -20.93 -3.40 -3.28
CA PHE A 123 -21.66 -3.59 -2.04
C PHE A 123 -22.92 -2.71 -1.97
N GLY A 124 -22.85 -1.47 -2.46
CA GLY A 124 -24.02 -0.59 -2.58
C GLY A 124 -25.12 -1.17 -3.45
N ASP A 125 -24.77 -1.75 -4.61
CA ASP A 125 -25.72 -2.34 -5.55
C ASP A 125 -26.34 -3.64 -5.02
N VAL A 126 -25.57 -4.47 -4.30
CA VAL A 126 -26.08 -5.69 -3.64
C VAL A 126 -27.06 -5.35 -2.51
N VAL A 127 -26.75 -4.34 -1.68
CA VAL A 127 -27.65 -3.88 -0.61
C VAL A 127 -28.94 -3.31 -1.20
N ASN A 128 -28.86 -2.51 -2.26
CA ASN A 128 -30.03 -1.96 -2.94
C ASN A 128 -30.92 -3.06 -3.54
N THR A 129 -30.33 -4.08 -4.16
CA THR A 129 -31.06 -5.22 -4.71
C THR A 129 -31.76 -6.02 -3.62
N SER A 130 -31.07 -6.30 -2.50
CA SER A 130 -31.63 -7.00 -1.34
C SER A 130 -32.81 -6.25 -0.71
N VAL A 131 -32.68 -4.93 -0.54
CA VAL A 131 -33.75 -4.06 0.00
C VAL A 131 -34.96 -4.04 -0.95
N MET A 132 -34.74 -3.99 -2.27
CA MET A 132 -35.82 -4.02 -3.25
C MET A 132 -36.57 -5.36 -3.22
N VAL A 133 -35.84 -6.48 -3.19
CA VAL A 133 -36.42 -7.84 -3.09
C VAL A 133 -37.23 -7.98 -1.79
N PHE A 134 -36.67 -7.56 -0.65
CA PHE A 134 -37.39 -7.56 0.63
C PHE A 134 -38.66 -6.70 0.58
N ARG A 135 -38.60 -5.51 -0.03
CA ARG A 135 -39.76 -4.62 -0.18
C ARG A 135 -40.87 -5.25 -1.03
N LEU A 136 -40.51 -5.89 -2.14
CA LEU A 136 -41.46 -6.59 -3.01
C LEU A 136 -42.15 -7.75 -2.26
N HIS A 137 -41.38 -8.56 -1.54
CA HIS A 137 -41.93 -9.64 -0.74
C HIS A 137 -42.82 -9.13 0.39
N MET A 138 -42.39 -8.10 1.12
CA MET A 138 -43.20 -7.47 2.17
C MET A 138 -44.53 -6.92 1.60
N GLN A 139 -44.50 -6.25 0.45
CA GLN A 139 -45.70 -5.73 -0.19
C GLN A 139 -46.65 -6.85 -0.60
N GLU A 140 -46.13 -7.93 -1.16
CA GLU A 140 -46.93 -9.09 -1.53
C GLU A 140 -47.54 -9.78 -0.30
N SER A 141 -46.77 -10.00 0.76
CA SER A 141 -47.27 -10.60 2.01
C SER A 141 -48.35 -9.72 2.64
N LEU A 142 -48.16 -8.40 2.68
CA LEU A 142 -49.16 -7.45 3.17
C LEU A 142 -50.45 -7.47 2.33
N SER A 143 -50.37 -7.73 1.01
CA SER A 143 -51.56 -7.78 0.15
C SER A 143 -52.47 -8.98 0.43
N LYS A 144 -51.93 -10.06 1.00
CA LYS A 144 -52.66 -11.31 1.33
C LYS A 144 -53.32 -11.26 2.71
N LEU A 145 -52.99 -10.26 3.52
CA LEU A 145 -53.55 -10.10 4.86
C LEU A 145 -54.93 -9.44 4.81
N SER A 146 -55.75 -9.73 5.82
CA SER A 146 -57.00 -8.98 6.03
C SER A 146 -56.71 -7.48 6.18
N GLN A 147 -57.61 -6.63 5.67
CA GLN A 147 -57.45 -5.17 5.71
C GLN A 147 -57.15 -4.66 7.12
N THR A 148 -57.90 -5.15 8.11
CA THR A 148 -57.75 -4.75 9.50
C THR A 148 -56.46 -5.28 10.13
N GLY A 149 -56.04 -6.50 9.80
CA GLY A 149 -54.74 -7.05 10.24
C GLY A 149 -53.56 -6.25 9.68
N ARG A 150 -53.63 -5.91 8.39
CA ARG A 150 -52.64 -5.06 7.71
C ARG A 150 -52.54 -3.68 8.34
N GLN A 151 -53.67 -3.02 8.61
CA GLN A 151 -53.69 -1.68 9.23
C GLN A 151 -53.04 -1.69 10.61
N TYR A 152 -53.36 -2.66 11.47
CA TYR A 152 -52.82 -2.73 12.82
C TYR A 152 -51.33 -3.07 12.81
N PHE A 153 -50.91 -3.94 11.89
CA PHE A 153 -49.50 -4.25 11.70
C PHE A 153 -48.69 -3.05 11.19
N VAL A 154 -49.22 -2.30 10.22
CA VAL A 154 -48.54 -1.11 9.69
C VAL A 154 -48.38 -0.03 10.75
N LEU A 155 -49.44 0.28 11.49
CA LEU A 155 -49.40 1.27 12.56
C LEU A 155 -48.39 0.89 13.66
N HIS A 156 -48.31 -0.39 13.99
CA HIS A 156 -47.40 -0.85 15.04
C HIS A 156 -45.93 -0.92 14.59
N ILE A 157 -45.67 -1.45 13.39
CA ILE A 157 -44.30 -1.75 12.93
C ILE A 157 -43.67 -0.59 12.17
N TYR A 158 -44.44 0.10 11.32
CA TYR A 158 -43.92 1.21 10.51
C TYR A 158 -44.16 2.57 11.15
N CYS A 159 -45.30 2.78 11.81
CA CYS A 159 -45.63 4.06 12.43
C CYS A 159 -45.26 4.14 13.93
N GLY A 160 -44.84 3.03 14.55
CA GLY A 160 -44.34 3.00 15.93
C GLY A 160 -45.41 3.14 17.02
N TYR A 161 -46.70 3.01 16.70
CA TYR A 161 -47.76 3.08 17.71
C TYR A 161 -47.77 1.84 18.62
N THR A 162 -48.03 2.07 19.90
CA THR A 162 -48.24 1.01 20.87
C THR A 162 -49.60 0.33 20.68
N CYS A 163 -49.75 -0.92 21.13
CA CYS A 163 -51.03 -1.61 21.07
C CYS A 163 -52.15 -0.89 21.85
N LYS A 164 -51.80 -0.08 22.86
CA LYS A 164 -52.78 0.73 23.62
C LYS A 164 -53.28 1.90 22.78
N GLU A 165 -52.40 2.61 22.10
CA GLU A 165 -52.78 3.71 21.21
C GLU A 165 -53.64 3.21 20.05
N ILE A 166 -53.26 2.08 19.45
CA ILE A 166 -54.05 1.45 18.37
C ILE A 166 -55.42 1.00 18.88
N ALA A 167 -55.49 0.42 20.08
CA ALA A 167 -56.75 0.04 20.72
C ALA A 167 -57.68 1.24 20.91
N CYS A 168 -57.15 2.37 21.38
CA CYS A 168 -57.90 3.61 21.53
C CYS A 168 -58.35 4.21 20.18
N MET A 169 -57.55 4.09 19.12
CA MET A 169 -57.91 4.63 17.80
C MET A 169 -59.04 3.87 17.10
N TYR A 170 -59.20 2.58 17.38
CA TYR A 170 -60.16 1.70 16.70
C TYR A 170 -61.27 1.16 17.60
N ASP A 171 -61.42 1.72 18.81
CA ASP A 171 -62.38 1.27 19.84
C ASP A 171 -62.31 -0.26 20.08
N ASP A 172 -61.08 -0.76 20.15
CA ASP A 172 -60.76 -2.19 20.24
C ASP A 172 -60.07 -2.47 21.59
N THR A 173 -60.04 -3.73 22.04
CA THR A 173 -59.33 -4.05 23.30
C THR A 173 -57.83 -4.24 23.07
N PHE A 174 -57.00 -3.83 24.05
CA PHE A 174 -55.55 -4.06 24.03
C PHE A 174 -55.18 -5.52 23.74
N ALA A 175 -55.93 -6.47 24.32
CA ALA A 175 -55.74 -7.89 24.12
C ALA A 175 -56.08 -8.33 22.68
N ALA A 176 -57.15 -7.79 22.09
CA ALA A 176 -57.52 -8.05 20.70
C ALA A 176 -56.48 -7.51 19.71
N VAL A 177 -56.02 -6.27 19.90
CA VAL A 177 -54.97 -5.65 19.09
C VAL A 177 -53.67 -6.46 19.15
N THR A 178 -53.25 -6.84 20.36
CA THR A 178 -52.02 -7.63 20.57
C THR A 178 -52.11 -8.99 19.88
N LYS A 179 -53.22 -9.72 20.06
CA LYS A 179 -53.45 -11.01 19.39
C LYS A 179 -53.45 -10.85 17.87
N ARG A 180 -54.07 -9.79 17.35
CA ARG A 180 -54.17 -9.53 15.91
C ARG A 180 -52.82 -9.21 15.30
N ILE A 181 -51.99 -8.39 15.93
CA ILE A 181 -50.61 -8.09 15.50
C ILE A 181 -49.75 -9.36 15.53
N GLN A 182 -49.84 -10.16 16.61
CA GLN A 182 -49.09 -11.41 16.71
C GLN A 182 -49.48 -12.43 15.64
N ARG A 183 -50.79 -12.56 15.36
CA ARG A 183 -51.28 -13.41 14.27
C ARG A 183 -50.77 -12.93 12.91
N THR A 184 -50.86 -11.63 12.66
CA THR A 184 -50.39 -11.01 11.42
C THR A 184 -48.88 -11.22 11.22
N LYS A 185 -48.07 -11.09 12.29
CA LYS A 185 -46.63 -11.43 12.28
C LYS A 185 -46.39 -12.88 11.88
N LYS A 186 -47.15 -13.83 12.44
CA LYS A 186 -47.04 -15.26 12.10
C LYS A 186 -47.40 -15.53 10.64
N GLU A 187 -48.45 -14.90 10.13
CA GLU A 187 -48.89 -15.04 8.73
C GLU A 187 -47.83 -14.49 7.74
N ILE A 188 -47.23 -13.34 8.06
CA ILE A 188 -46.12 -12.79 7.27
C ILE A 188 -44.90 -13.71 7.32
N LEU A 189 -44.48 -14.17 8.51
CA LEU A 189 -43.33 -15.08 8.64
C LEU A 189 -43.53 -16.40 7.87
N ALA A 190 -44.73 -16.98 7.93
CA ALA A 190 -45.05 -18.18 7.16
C ALA A 190 -44.89 -17.96 5.65
N SER A 191 -45.31 -16.80 5.13
CA SER A 191 -45.19 -16.47 3.71
C SER A 191 -43.75 -16.33 3.20
N PHE A 192 -42.80 -16.02 4.09
CA PHE A 192 -41.37 -16.00 3.78
C PHE A 192 -40.74 -17.39 3.78
N ILE A 193 -41.23 -18.31 4.62
CA ILE A 193 -40.68 -19.67 4.77
C ILE A 193 -41.15 -20.59 3.64
N THR A 194 -42.39 -20.45 3.17
CA THR A 194 -42.96 -21.27 2.08
C THR A 194 -42.36 -21.01 0.69
N ARG A 195 -41.35 -20.14 0.58
CA ARG A 195 -40.68 -19.77 -0.68
C ARG A 195 -39.20 -20.18 -0.73
N SER A 196 -38.72 -20.91 0.27
CA SER A 196 -37.33 -21.36 0.37
C SER A 196 -37.07 -22.77 -0.21
N ASP A 197 -38.02 -23.31 -1.01
CA ASP A 197 -37.90 -24.51 -1.84
C ASP A 197 -38.06 -24.12 -3.32
#